data_AF-A0A812P999-F1
#
_entry.id   AF-A0A812P999-F1
#
_cell.length_a   1.000
_cell.length_b   1.000
_cell.length_c   1.000
_cell.angle_alpha   90.00
_cell.angle_beta   90.00
_cell.angle_gamma   90.00
#
_symmetry.space_group_name_H-M   'P 1'
#
loop_
_entity.id
_entity.type
_entity.pdbx_description
1 polymer ?
#
loop_
_entity_poly.entity_id
_entity_poly.type
_entity_poly.pdbx_seq_one_letter_code
_entity_poly.pdbx_strand_id
1 'polypeptide(L)'
;MLKLLDISHNRLRHLPSLDALSRLVALDVSGNQLDQLPPLQELRHLKLLCVLDNRLQTLSGISGLTGLEQLGCKGNPLREPPRRGPAQCDCCERNTSAVWCGSMSMPRAQS
;
A
#
# COMPACT_ATOMS: atom_id res chain seq x y z
N MET A 1 -18.56 3.62 4.69
CA MET A 1 -17.86 2.68 3.77
C MET A 1 -16.47 3.24 3.51
N LEU A 2 -15.43 2.57 4.01
CA LEU A 2 -14.06 3.06 3.94
C LEU A 2 -13.40 2.58 2.63
N LYS A 3 -12.93 3.51 1.80
CA LYS A 3 -12.22 3.19 0.54
C LYS A 3 -10.72 3.42 0.65
N LEU A 4 -10.30 4.29 1.56
CA LEU A 4 -8.92 4.66 1.81
C LEU A 4 -8.65 4.55 3.30
N LEU A 5 -7.58 3.84 3.64
CA LEU A 5 -7.07 3.74 5.01
C LEU A 5 -5.63 4.24 4.99
N ASP A 6 -5.39 5.33 5.69
CA ASP A 6 -4.06 5.88 5.94
C ASP A 6 -3.76 5.72 7.43
N ILE A 7 -2.77 4.89 7.71
CA ILE A 7 -2.19 4.67 9.04
C ILE A 7 -0.66 4.77 8.97
N SER A 8 -0.18 5.57 8.02
CA SER A 8 1.23 5.89 7.86
C SER A 8 1.79 6.65 9.08
N HIS A 9 3.12 6.68 9.20
CA HIS A 9 3.87 7.40 10.24
C HIS A 9 3.48 7.06 11.69
N ASN A 10 3.14 5.80 11.93
CA ASN A 10 2.88 5.27 13.26
C ASN A 10 4.05 4.40 13.75
N ARG A 11 3.90 3.80 14.93
CA ARG A 11 4.86 2.85 15.50
C ARG A 11 4.33 1.42 15.49
N LEU A 12 3.51 1.10 14.49
CA LEU A 12 2.89 -0.21 14.40
C LEU A 12 3.96 -1.26 14.06
N ARG A 13 4.03 -2.31 14.88
CA ARG A 13 4.85 -3.50 14.61
C ARG A 13 4.07 -4.59 13.87
N HIS A 14 2.76 -4.60 14.06
CA HIS A 14 1.83 -5.53 13.43
C HIS A 14 0.57 -4.78 13.00
N LEU A 15 0.00 -5.18 11.87
CA LEU A 15 -1.33 -4.77 11.46
C LEU A 15 -2.35 -5.81 11.93
N PRO A 16 -3.51 -5.38 12.45
CA PRO A 16 -4.63 -6.29 12.70
C PRO A 16 -5.17 -6.84 11.37
N SER A 17 -5.98 -7.91 11.45
CA SER A 17 -6.68 -8.41 10.26
C SER A 17 -7.60 -7.34 9.69
N LEU A 18 -7.46 -7.06 8.39
CA LEU A 18 -8.24 -6.04 7.67
C LEU A 18 -9.40 -6.66 6.89
N ASP A 19 -9.79 -7.90 7.20
CA ASP A 19 -10.79 -8.67 6.45
C ASP A 19 -12.16 -7.97 6.37
N ALA A 20 -12.50 -7.17 7.39
CA ALA A 20 -13.72 -6.37 7.42
C ALA A 20 -13.73 -5.22 6.38
N LEU A 21 -12.56 -4.84 5.83
CA LEU A 21 -12.39 -3.75 4.88
C LEU A 21 -12.41 -4.26 3.43
N SER A 22 -13.29 -5.20 3.10
CA SER A 22 -13.38 -5.81 1.77
C SER A 22 -13.51 -4.81 0.61
N ARG A 23 -14.01 -3.59 0.86
CA ARG A 23 -14.18 -2.51 -0.13
C ARG A 23 -13.03 -1.50 -0.16
N LEU A 24 -11.93 -1.76 0.55
CA LEU A 24 -10.77 -0.89 0.56
C LEU A 24 -10.10 -0.91 -0.81
N VAL A 25 -9.80 0.28 -1.32
CA VAL A 25 -9.14 0.51 -2.61
C VAL A 25 -7.68 0.92 -2.40
N ALA A 26 -7.41 1.57 -1.27
CA ALA A 26 -6.15 2.24 -0.96
C ALA A 26 -5.72 1.97 0.48
N LEU A 27 -4.49 1.50 0.67
CA LEU A 27 -3.90 1.30 1.99
C LEU A 27 -2.50 1.92 2.04
N ASP A 28 -2.32 2.87 2.95
CA ASP A 28 -1.01 3.42 3.29
C ASP A 28 -0.64 3.07 4.73
N VAL A 29 0.47 2.35 4.88
CA VAL A 29 1.06 1.96 6.16
C VAL A 29 2.54 2.35 6.21
N SER A 30 2.95 3.32 5.39
CA SER A 30 4.34 3.79 5.30
C SER A 30 4.86 4.35 6.63
N GLY A 31 6.18 4.35 6.83
CA GLY A 31 6.80 4.94 8.02
C GLY A 31 6.40 4.25 9.33
N ASN A 32 6.15 2.94 9.30
CA ASN A 32 5.87 2.11 10.46
C ASN A 32 7.04 1.17 10.78
N GLN A 33 6.85 0.22 11.69
CA GLN A 33 7.87 -0.77 12.09
C GLN A 33 7.37 -2.19 11.80
N LEU A 34 6.62 -2.36 10.70
CA LEU A 34 6.03 -3.65 10.36
C LEU A 34 7.12 -4.63 9.93
N ASP A 35 7.25 -5.73 10.68
CA ASP A 35 8.17 -6.82 10.33
C ASP A 35 7.53 -7.80 9.32
N GLN A 36 6.19 -7.92 9.35
CA GLN A 36 5.40 -8.74 8.46
C GLN A 36 4.05 -8.09 8.16
N LEU A 37 3.50 -8.37 6.96
CA LEU A 37 2.12 -8.03 6.60
C LEU A 37 1.19 -9.21 6.91
N PRO A 38 -0.01 -8.97 7.48
CA PRO A 38 -1.02 -10.00 7.60
C PRO A 38 -1.50 -10.45 6.20
N PRO A 39 -2.23 -11.56 6.10
CA PRO A 39 -2.85 -11.97 4.84
C PRO A 39 -3.86 -10.90 4.41
N LEU A 40 -3.61 -10.25 3.27
CA LEU A 40 -4.50 -9.21 2.73
C LEU A 40 -5.41 -9.76 1.61
N GLN A 41 -5.54 -11.07 1.50
CA GLN A 41 -6.28 -11.75 0.42
C GLN A 41 -7.76 -11.35 0.31
N GLU A 42 -8.38 -10.94 1.43
CA GLU A 42 -9.77 -10.49 1.45
C GLU A 42 -9.96 -9.06 0.90
N LEU A 43 -8.88 -8.28 0.77
CA LEU A 43 -8.91 -6.95 0.16
C LEU A 43 -8.89 -7.05 -1.38
N ARG A 44 -9.86 -7.76 -1.95
CA ARG A 44 -9.96 -8.04 -3.40
C ARG A 44 -10.07 -6.79 -4.28
N HIS A 45 -10.49 -5.67 -3.69
CA HIS A 45 -10.64 -4.39 -4.37
C HIS A 45 -9.44 -3.44 -4.16
N LEU A 46 -8.40 -3.89 -3.44
CA LEU A 46 -7.22 -3.07 -3.19
C LEU A 46 -6.40 -2.90 -4.46
N LYS A 47 -6.27 -1.65 -4.89
CA LYS A 47 -5.51 -1.25 -6.07
C LYS A 47 -4.16 -0.65 -5.71
N LEU A 48 -4.08 0.04 -4.57
CA LEU A 48 -2.87 0.73 -4.14
C LEU A 48 -2.48 0.32 -2.72
N LEU A 49 -1.21 -0.06 -2.56
CA LEU A 49 -0.59 -0.39 -1.29
C LEU A 49 0.78 0.30 -1.17
N CYS A 50 0.93 1.26 -0.25
CA CYS A 50 2.25 1.80 0.10
C CYS A 50 2.64 1.27 1.50
N VAL A 51 3.78 0.58 1.57
CA VAL A 51 4.41 0.00 2.77
C VAL A 51 5.83 0.55 2.95
N LEU A 52 6.06 1.78 2.47
CA LEU A 52 7.38 2.42 2.47
C LEU A 52 7.98 2.52 3.88
N ASP A 53 9.30 2.50 4.01
CA ASP A 53 10.00 2.72 5.28
C ASP A 53 9.44 1.89 6.45
N ASN A 54 9.44 0.56 6.25
CA ASN A 54 9.05 -0.43 7.23
C ASN A 54 10.20 -1.45 7.43
N ARG A 55 9.95 -2.55 8.16
CA ARG A 55 10.94 -3.59 8.44
C ARG A 55 10.61 -4.92 7.77
N LEU A 56 9.84 -4.86 6.68
CA LEU A 56 9.38 -6.05 5.98
C LEU A 56 10.57 -6.78 5.36
N GLN A 57 10.71 -8.06 5.69
CA GLN A 57 11.70 -8.94 5.05
C GLN A 57 11.11 -9.69 3.85
N THR A 58 9.79 -9.86 3.85
CA THR A 58 9.04 -10.56 2.80
C THR A 58 7.71 -9.84 2.54
N LEU A 59 7.15 -10.11 1.35
CA LEU A 59 5.85 -9.61 0.91
C LEU A 59 4.85 -10.76 0.77
N SER A 60 4.91 -11.76 1.65
CA SER A 60 4.02 -12.93 1.59
C SER A 60 2.54 -12.57 1.78
N GLY A 61 2.25 -11.58 2.62
CA GLY A 61 0.88 -11.14 2.94
C GLY A 61 0.09 -10.57 1.74
N ILE A 62 0.76 -10.20 0.64
CA ILE A 62 0.12 -9.63 -0.56
C ILE A 62 -0.09 -10.65 -1.69
N SER A 63 0.23 -11.93 -1.48
CA SER A 63 0.15 -12.95 -2.53
C SER A 63 -1.26 -13.11 -3.11
N GLY A 64 -2.30 -12.88 -2.30
CA GLY A 64 -3.71 -12.96 -2.69
C GLY A 64 -4.28 -11.71 -3.35
N LEU A 65 -3.55 -10.60 -3.43
CA LEU A 65 -4.05 -9.34 -3.99
C LEU A 65 -4.03 -9.34 -5.52
N THR A 66 -4.96 -10.04 -6.17
CA THR A 66 -5.01 -10.14 -7.64
C THR A 66 -5.28 -8.82 -8.35
N GLY A 67 -5.96 -7.87 -7.70
CA GLY A 67 -6.29 -6.55 -8.26
C GLY A 67 -5.32 -5.42 -7.95
N LEU A 68 -4.15 -5.70 -7.36
CA LEU A 68 -3.18 -4.68 -6.99
C LEU A 68 -2.50 -4.09 -8.24
N GLU A 69 -2.67 -2.78 -8.44
CA GLU A 69 -2.12 -2.03 -9.57
C GLU A 69 -0.81 -1.34 -9.18
N GLN A 70 -0.70 -0.85 -7.93
CA GLN A 70 0.46 -0.12 -7.44
C GLN A 70 0.94 -0.63 -6.08
N LEU A 71 2.25 -0.85 -5.96
CA LEU A 71 2.93 -1.28 -4.73
C LEU A 71 4.16 -0.43 -4.47
N GLY A 72 4.18 0.29 -3.35
CA GLY A 72 5.36 0.99 -2.85
C GLY A 72 6.00 0.24 -1.68
N CYS A 73 7.15 -0.40 -1.88
CA CYS A 73 7.83 -1.17 -0.83
C CYS A 73 9.29 -0.73 -0.56
N LYS A 74 9.69 0.43 -1.08
CA LYS A 74 11.01 1.03 -0.84
C LYS A 74 11.25 1.28 0.66
N GLY A 75 12.52 1.23 1.08
CA GLY A 75 12.87 1.44 2.50
C GLY A 75 12.58 0.24 3.40
N ASN A 76 12.40 -0.96 2.83
CA ASN A 76 12.28 -2.22 3.57
C ASN A 76 13.48 -3.12 3.30
N PRO A 77 13.95 -3.90 4.29
CA PRO A 77 15.02 -4.88 4.14
C PRO A 77 14.51 -6.18 3.48
N LEU A 78 13.89 -6.07 2.31
CA LEU A 78 13.32 -7.21 1.59
C LEU A 78 14.45 -8.16 1.13
N ARG A 79 14.34 -9.43 1.51
CA ARG A 79 15.30 -10.47 1.10
C ARG A 79 15.08 -10.94 -0.33
N GLU A 80 13.84 -10.86 -0.80
CA GLU A 80 13.45 -11.22 -2.15
C GLU A 80 12.77 -10.04 -2.84
N PRO A 81 13.04 -9.81 -4.14
CA PRO A 81 12.29 -8.82 -4.89
C PRO A 81 10.82 -9.24 -4.98
N PRO A 82 9.88 -8.28 -5.06
CA PRO A 82 8.48 -8.59 -5.29
C PRO A 82 8.34 -9.41 -6.58
N ARG A 83 7.77 -10.62 -6.48
CA ARG A 83 7.58 -11.53 -7.62
C ARG A 83 6.46 -11.11 -8.57
N ARG A 84 5.82 -9.96 -8.36
CA ARG A 84 4.80 -9.40 -9.25
C ARG A 84 5.43 -8.32 -10.12
N GLY A 85 5.18 -8.41 -11.43
CA GLY A 85 5.68 -7.51 -12.48
C GLY A 85 5.34 -6.03 -12.26
N PRO A 86 5.75 -5.17 -13.20
CA PRO A 86 6.37 -3.86 -12.95
C PRO A 86 5.57 -3.00 -11.98
N ALA A 87 5.78 -3.20 -10.68
CA ALA A 87 5.45 -2.24 -9.64
C ALA A 87 6.54 -1.17 -9.67
N GLN A 88 6.61 -0.45 -10.78
CA GLN A 88 7.53 0.67 -10.95
C GLN A 88 7.03 1.78 -10.03
N CYS A 89 7.88 2.14 -9.08
CA CYS A 89 7.57 3.06 -8.01
C CYS A 89 7.08 4.41 -8.54
N ASP A 90 5.83 4.74 -8.24
CA ASP A 90 5.29 6.10 -8.27
C ASP A 90 4.55 6.45 -6.95
N CYS A 91 4.80 5.74 -5.83
CA CYS A 91 4.52 6.33 -4.50
C CYS A 91 5.60 7.42 -4.30
N CYS A 92 5.30 8.63 -4.78
CA CYS A 92 6.01 9.91 -4.71
C CYS A 92 7.42 9.92 -4.09
N GLU A 93 8.39 10.42 -4.86
CA GLU A 93 9.66 10.88 -4.30
C GLU A 93 9.41 11.83 -3.13
N ARG A 94 9.89 11.41 -1.95
CA ARG A 94 10.24 12.21 -0.77
C ARG A 94 9.58 13.58 -0.69
N ASN A 95 8.64 13.69 0.24
CA ASN A 95 8.40 14.92 1.03
C ASN A 95 7.60 16.05 0.37
N THR A 96 6.43 15.73 -0.18
CA THR A 96 5.31 16.68 -0.21
C THR A 96 4.06 15.94 0.21
N SER A 97 3.26 16.53 1.08
CA SER A 97 1.94 16.08 1.56
C SER A 97 1.15 15.27 0.51
N ALA A 98 1.35 13.95 0.44
CA ALA A 98 0.92 13.14 -0.70
C ALA A 98 -0.41 12.44 -0.40
N VAL A 99 -1.50 13.20 -0.50
CA VAL A 99 -2.79 12.61 -0.86
C VAL A 99 -2.71 12.32 -2.36
N TRP A 100 -2.29 11.10 -2.72
CA TRP A 100 -2.49 10.52 -4.05
C TRP A 100 -1.96 11.39 -5.22
N CYS A 101 -0.71 11.19 -5.65
CA CYS A 101 -0.27 11.75 -6.93
C CYS A 101 -1.21 11.25 -8.03
N GLY A 102 -1.93 12.19 -8.65
CA GLY A 102 -3.22 11.95 -9.25
C GLY A 102 -3.21 10.95 -10.40
N SER A 103 -4.14 10.00 -10.36
CA SER A 103 -4.75 9.33 -11.53
C SER A 103 -5.99 8.49 -11.14
N MET A 104 -6.88 9.04 -10.31
CA MET A 104 -8.31 8.88 -10.60
C MET A 104 -8.68 10.15 -11.35
N SER A 105 -8.67 10.11 -12.68
CA SER A 105 -8.84 11.27 -13.56
C SER A 105 -10.01 12.14 -13.10
N MET A 106 -9.76 13.38 -12.67
CA MET A 106 -10.85 14.34 -12.49
C MET A 106 -11.31 14.84 -13.87
N PRO A 107 -12.63 14.93 -14.14
CA PRO A 107 -13.14 15.59 -15.34
C PRO A 107 -12.75 17.06 -15.29
N ARG A 108 -12.37 17.62 -16.46
CA ARG A 108 -12.01 19.03 -16.63
C ARG A 108 -13.00 19.96 -15.93
N ALA A 109 -12.51 20.81 -15.04
CA ALA A 109 -13.15 22.10 -14.80
C ALA A 109 -12.68 23.04 -15.91
N GLN A 110 -13.61 23.36 -16.80
CA GLN A 110 -13.44 24.32 -17.89
C GLN A 110 -13.30 25.74 -17.32
N SER A 111 -12.47 26.55 -17.96
CA SER A 111 -12.73 27.98 -18.15
C SER A 111 -12.51 28.27 -19.62
#